data_AF-A0A9E2TR30-F1
#
_entry.id   AF-A0A9E2TR30-F1
#
_cell.length_a   1.000
_cell.length_b   1.000
_cell.length_c   1.000
_cell.angle_alpha   90.00
_cell.angle_beta   90.00
_cell.angle_gamma   90.00
#
_symmetry.space_group_name_H-M   'P 1'
#
loop_
_entity.id
_entity.type
_entity.pdbx_description
1 polymer ?
#
loop_
_entity_poly.entity_id
_entity_poly.type
_entity_poly.pdbx_seq_one_letter_code
_entity_poly.pdbx_strand_id
1 'polypeptide(L)'
;MEQKPTKMAISLLYLMIAICMFSCNENSSEISNLRFELALLNDNQESVTSFNEDDPIIFRLLIINESDLDVMFTGFEHEEIFKVYEVSVSGENPVGKPYSNIGCEFIGGYPLGSQDSIMIKIPWIPKSGELEEVHRILCGLNYENPSLEIGSYRTYLNAKFFFNIEGEEYIINAPEKTINFSIK
;
A
#
# COMPACT_ATOMS: atom_id res chain seq x y z
N MET A 1 30.36 0.87 77.41
CA MET A 1 30.45 1.73 76.22
C MET A 1 30.49 0.83 75.01
N GLU A 2 29.31 0.48 74.50
CA GLU A 2 29.16 -0.42 73.35
C GLU A 2 29.24 0.36 72.04
N GLN A 3 30.11 -0.11 71.16
CA GLN A 3 30.35 0.42 69.83
C GLN A 3 29.45 -0.35 68.85
N LYS A 4 28.42 0.30 68.32
CA LYS A 4 27.55 -0.25 67.26
C LYS A 4 28.18 0.06 65.90
N PRO A 5 28.52 -0.92 65.05
CA PRO A 5 28.90 -0.64 63.67
C PRO A 5 27.64 -0.53 62.80
N THR A 6 27.37 0.69 62.34
CA THR A 6 26.50 0.97 61.19
C THR A 6 27.29 0.63 59.93
N LYS A 7 26.92 -0.42 59.20
CA LYS A 7 27.44 -0.66 57.85
C LYS A 7 26.34 -1.14 56.90
N MET A 8 26.27 -0.39 55.80
CA MET A 8 25.94 -0.84 54.44
C MET A 8 24.56 -1.45 54.21
N ALA A 9 23.61 -0.59 53.86
CA ALA A 9 22.53 -0.94 52.94
C ALA A 9 22.30 0.24 51.96
N ILE A 10 23.35 0.63 51.23
CA ILE A 10 23.25 1.55 50.10
C ILE A 10 23.93 0.85 48.92
N SER A 11 23.21 -0.05 48.26
CA SER A 11 23.52 -0.50 46.88
C SER A 11 22.48 -1.51 46.39
N LEU A 12 21.19 -1.15 46.39
CA LEU A 12 20.16 -1.95 45.71
C LEU A 12 18.97 -1.10 45.24
N LEU A 13 19.15 0.22 45.12
CA LEU A 13 18.09 1.15 44.66
C LEU A 13 18.33 1.72 43.25
N TYR A 14 19.41 1.30 42.57
CA TYR A 14 19.74 1.78 41.21
C TYR A 14 19.63 0.71 40.11
N LEU A 15 19.06 -0.46 40.42
CA LEU A 15 18.80 -1.52 39.43
C LEU A 15 17.29 -1.70 39.16
N MET A 16 16.53 -0.60 39.20
CA MET A 16 15.08 -0.57 38.91
C MET A 16 14.70 0.55 37.92
N ILE A 17 15.69 1.16 37.24
CA ILE A 17 15.47 2.21 36.24
C ILE A 17 16.40 1.92 35.05
N ALA A 18 16.09 0.87 34.28
CA ALA A 18 16.58 0.67 32.91
C ALA A 18 16.15 -0.69 32.33
N ILE A 19 15.04 -1.29 32.80
CA ILE A 19 14.25 -2.07 31.85
C ILE A 19 13.48 -1.00 31.10
N CYS A 20 14.15 -0.44 30.08
CA CYS A 20 13.46 0.21 28.99
C CYS A 20 12.44 -0.81 28.53
N MET A 21 11.20 -0.59 28.94
CA MET A 21 10.04 -1.13 28.28
C MET A 21 10.08 -0.58 26.86
N PHE A 22 10.91 -1.19 26.01
CA PHE A 22 10.49 -1.54 24.67
C PHE A 22 9.33 -2.50 24.84
N SER A 23 8.20 -1.97 25.33
CA SER A 23 6.91 -2.47 24.94
C SER A 23 6.90 -2.19 23.44
N CYS A 24 7.29 -3.19 22.65
CA CYS A 24 6.69 -3.33 21.34
C CYS A 24 5.19 -3.34 21.63
N ASN A 25 4.56 -2.17 21.55
CA ASN A 25 3.13 -2.10 21.46
C ASN A 25 2.79 -2.79 20.16
N GLU A 26 2.47 -4.08 20.24
CA GLU A 26 1.59 -4.73 19.28
C GLU A 26 0.20 -4.11 19.45
N ASN A 27 0.05 -2.81 19.20
CA ASN A 27 -1.24 -2.13 19.01
C ASN A 27 -1.80 -2.50 17.63
N SER A 28 -1.73 -3.79 17.28
CA SER A 28 -2.18 -4.33 16.00
C SER A 28 -3.71 -4.49 15.94
N SER A 29 -4.41 -4.39 17.08
CA SER A 29 -5.84 -4.68 17.14
C SER A 29 -6.74 -3.56 16.63
N GLU A 30 -6.35 -2.29 16.78
CA GLU A 30 -7.24 -1.14 16.46
C GLU A 30 -7.30 -0.78 14.97
N ILE A 31 -6.32 -1.21 14.16
CA ILE A 31 -6.24 -0.91 12.71
C ILE A 31 -6.58 -2.14 11.86
N SER A 32 -7.29 -3.10 12.45
CA SER A 32 -7.75 -4.29 11.73
C SER A 32 -8.83 -4.00 10.67
N ASN A 33 -9.33 -2.75 10.60
CA ASN A 33 -10.45 -2.35 9.75
C ASN A 33 -10.03 -1.49 8.54
N LEU A 34 -8.88 -1.75 7.92
CA LEU A 34 -8.60 -1.24 6.57
C LEU A 34 -8.90 -2.31 5.52
N ARG A 35 -9.73 -1.96 4.54
CA ARG A 35 -10.09 -2.85 3.43
C ARG A 35 -9.48 -2.37 2.12
N PHE A 36 -8.98 -3.32 1.34
CA PHE A 36 -8.33 -3.07 0.07
C PHE A 36 -9.12 -3.74 -1.06
N GLU A 37 -9.45 -2.99 -2.10
CA GLU A 37 -10.10 -3.52 -3.30
C GLU A 37 -9.28 -3.23 -4.55
N LEU A 38 -8.86 -4.29 -5.24
CA LEU A 38 -8.20 -4.21 -6.53
C LEU A 38 -9.21 -4.47 -7.65
N ALA A 39 -9.20 -3.64 -8.69
CA ALA A 39 -10.01 -3.81 -9.89
C ALA A 39 -9.26 -3.34 -11.16
N LEU A 40 -9.66 -3.88 -12.31
CA LEU A 40 -9.35 -3.31 -13.62
C LEU A 40 -10.61 -2.68 -14.19
N LEU A 41 -10.48 -1.50 -14.80
CA LEU A 41 -11.58 -0.74 -15.37
C LEU A 41 -11.36 -0.48 -16.86
N ASN A 42 -12.46 -0.37 -17.60
CA ASN A 42 -12.50 0.15 -18.98
C ASN A 42 -12.67 1.68 -18.99
N ASP A 43 -12.77 2.27 -20.20
CA ASP A 43 -13.00 3.73 -20.39
C ASP A 43 -14.30 4.23 -19.74
N ASN A 44 -15.31 3.36 -19.62
CA ASN A 44 -16.59 3.65 -18.97
C ASN A 44 -16.52 3.55 -17.43
N GLN A 45 -15.34 3.32 -16.85
CA GLN A 45 -15.14 3.13 -15.40
C GLN A 45 -15.82 1.87 -14.84
N GLU A 46 -16.14 0.89 -15.70
CA GLU A 46 -16.76 -0.37 -15.31
C GLU A 46 -15.68 -1.42 -15.03
N SER A 47 -15.89 -2.23 -13.99
CA SER A 47 -14.95 -3.30 -13.67
C SER A 47 -15.08 -4.45 -14.68
N VAL A 48 -13.99 -4.75 -15.38
CA VAL A 48 -13.95 -5.79 -16.40
C VAL A 48 -12.64 -6.57 -16.34
N THR A 49 -12.64 -7.78 -16.90
CA THR A 49 -11.46 -8.66 -17.01
C THR A 49 -11.22 -9.14 -18.44
N SER A 50 -11.92 -8.53 -19.40
CA SER A 50 -11.80 -8.82 -20.82
C SER A 50 -11.81 -7.48 -21.55
N PHE A 51 -10.76 -7.24 -22.32
CA PHE A 51 -10.54 -6.03 -23.10
C PHE A 51 -10.37 -6.44 -24.57
N ASN A 52 -10.76 -5.59 -25.50
CA ASN A 52 -10.32 -5.73 -26.89
C ASN A 52 -8.90 -5.18 -27.02
N GLU A 53 -8.22 -5.50 -28.12
CA GLU A 53 -6.97 -4.84 -28.48
C GLU A 53 -7.12 -3.30 -28.45
N ASP A 54 -6.12 -2.62 -27.90
CA ASP A 54 -6.07 -1.17 -27.69
C ASP A 54 -7.14 -0.54 -26.77
N ASP A 55 -8.02 -1.34 -26.15
CA ASP A 55 -8.92 -0.81 -25.12
C ASP A 55 -8.11 -0.27 -23.94
N PRO A 56 -8.49 0.88 -23.36
CA PRO A 56 -7.80 1.42 -22.20
C PRO A 56 -8.02 0.50 -20.99
N ILE A 57 -6.91 0.13 -20.36
CA ILE A 57 -6.90 -0.65 -19.12
C ILE A 57 -6.53 0.29 -17.99
N ILE A 58 -7.41 0.46 -17.02
CA ILE A 58 -7.15 1.30 -15.85
C ILE A 58 -7.07 0.42 -14.61
N PHE A 59 -5.93 0.42 -13.95
CA PHE A 59 -5.75 -0.23 -12.65
C PHE A 59 -6.34 0.66 -11.56
N ARG A 60 -7.18 0.07 -10.71
CA ARG A 60 -7.77 0.74 -9.54
C ARG A 60 -7.42 -0.01 -8.28
N LEU A 61 -6.92 0.71 -7.29
CA LEU A 61 -6.87 0.29 -5.89
C LEU A 61 -7.73 1.24 -5.06
N LEU A 62 -8.71 0.70 -4.34
CA LEU A 62 -9.45 1.41 -3.31
C LEU A 62 -8.94 0.97 -1.94
N ILE A 63 -8.62 1.93 -1.08
CA ILE A 63 -8.30 1.70 0.33
C ILE A 63 -9.41 2.35 1.13
N ILE A 64 -10.08 1.57 1.97
CA ILE A 64 -11.25 1.98 2.74
C ILE A 64 -10.87 1.91 4.21
N ASN A 65 -11.10 3.01 4.92
CA ASN A 65 -10.98 3.05 6.37
C ASN A 65 -12.35 2.72 6.98
N GLU A 66 -12.52 1.47 7.43
CA GLU A 66 -13.73 1.01 8.11
C GLU A 66 -13.61 1.14 9.64
N SER A 67 -12.53 1.77 10.14
CA SER A 67 -12.38 2.07 11.56
C SER A 67 -13.13 3.35 11.95
N ASP A 68 -13.24 3.57 13.26
CA ASP A 68 -13.80 4.80 13.83
C ASP A 68 -12.75 5.92 14.00
N LEU A 69 -11.51 5.68 13.58
CA LEU A 69 -10.38 6.59 13.74
C LEU A 69 -10.01 7.25 12.42
N ASP A 70 -9.56 8.49 12.48
CA ASP A 70 -8.90 9.13 11.34
C ASP A 70 -7.48 8.56 11.21
N VAL A 71 -7.09 8.20 10.00
CA VAL A 71 -5.75 7.68 9.70
C VAL A 71 -5.09 8.54 8.65
N MET A 72 -3.78 8.67 8.72
CA MET A 72 -2.99 9.32 7.69
C MET A 72 -2.35 8.24 6.84
N PHE A 73 -2.78 8.08 5.59
CA PHE A 73 -2.05 7.23 4.65
C PHE A 73 -0.70 7.89 4.34
N THR A 74 0.42 7.19 4.50
CA THR A 74 1.77 7.78 4.32
C THR A 74 2.54 7.18 3.14
N GLY A 75 2.10 6.02 2.61
CA GLY A 75 2.67 5.46 1.38
C GLY A 75 2.54 3.94 1.31
N PHE A 76 3.26 3.32 0.37
CA PHE A 76 3.29 1.86 0.25
C PHE A 76 4.61 1.35 -0.33
N GLU A 77 4.97 0.12 0.01
CA GLU A 77 6.10 -0.60 -0.57
C GLU A 77 5.67 -1.23 -1.91
N HIS A 78 6.44 -0.96 -2.95
CA HIS A 78 5.92 -0.76 -4.31
C HIS A 78 6.31 -1.78 -5.36
N GLU A 79 7.06 -2.84 -5.00
CA GLU A 79 7.77 -3.63 -6.02
C GLU A 79 6.81 -4.39 -6.95
N GLU A 80 5.57 -4.63 -6.52
CA GLU A 80 4.67 -5.57 -7.19
C GLU A 80 3.24 -5.06 -7.44
N ILE A 81 2.86 -3.85 -6.98
CA ILE A 81 1.50 -3.34 -7.22
C ILE A 81 1.30 -3.07 -8.72
N PHE A 82 0.16 -3.50 -9.27
CA PHE A 82 -0.22 -3.29 -10.68
C PHE A 82 0.77 -3.84 -11.72
N LYS A 83 1.72 -4.67 -11.30
CA LYS A 83 2.62 -5.34 -12.23
C LYS A 83 1.82 -6.35 -13.03
N VAL A 84 2.09 -6.39 -14.33
CA VAL A 84 1.40 -7.25 -15.29
C VAL A 84 2.32 -8.39 -15.68
N TYR A 85 1.77 -9.59 -15.69
CA TYR A 85 2.42 -10.80 -16.15
C TYR A 85 1.58 -11.40 -17.27
N GLU A 86 2.23 -11.79 -18.36
CA GLU A 86 1.64 -12.64 -19.38
C GLU A 86 1.61 -14.08 -18.88
N VAL A 87 0.47 -14.75 -19.03
CA VAL A 87 0.24 -16.12 -18.60
C VAL A 87 0.25 -17.03 -19.82
N SER A 88 1.23 -17.93 -19.85
CA SER A 88 1.45 -18.89 -20.93
C SER A 88 1.51 -20.33 -20.40
N VAL A 89 1.55 -21.31 -21.31
CA VAL A 89 1.76 -22.73 -20.92
C VAL A 89 3.10 -22.94 -20.22
N SER A 90 4.12 -22.13 -20.55
CA SER A 90 5.45 -22.17 -19.95
C SER A 90 5.56 -21.46 -18.59
N GLY A 91 4.49 -20.81 -18.14
CA GLY A 91 4.46 -20.03 -16.90
C GLY A 91 4.21 -18.54 -17.15
N GLU A 92 4.70 -17.72 -16.24
CA GLU A 92 4.40 -16.29 -16.17
C GLU A 92 5.61 -15.45 -16.53
N ASN A 93 5.44 -14.53 -17.49
CA ASN A 93 6.49 -13.62 -17.92
C ASN A 93 6.13 -12.18 -17.50
N PRO A 94 7.01 -11.45 -16.80
CA PRO A 94 6.72 -10.06 -16.45
C PRO A 94 6.68 -9.20 -17.72
N VAL A 95 5.59 -8.44 -17.89
CA VAL A 95 5.39 -7.53 -19.02
C VAL A 95 5.80 -6.12 -18.65
N GLY A 96 5.40 -5.65 -17.47
CA GLY A 96 5.70 -4.31 -17.01
C GLY A 96 4.77 -3.83 -15.91
N LYS A 97 4.74 -2.51 -15.71
CA LYS A 97 3.88 -1.84 -14.73
C LYS A 97 3.51 -0.43 -15.24
N PRO A 98 2.36 0.14 -14.83
CA PRO A 98 1.86 1.41 -15.35
C PRO A 98 2.61 2.66 -14.83
N TYR A 99 3.50 2.51 -13.86
CA TYR A 99 4.25 3.60 -13.24
C TYR A 99 5.77 3.36 -13.27
N SER A 100 6.52 4.45 -13.34
CA SER A 100 7.97 4.47 -13.11
C SER A 100 8.29 4.79 -11.65
N ASN A 101 7.55 5.70 -11.02
CA ASN A 101 7.75 6.16 -9.64
C ASN A 101 6.43 6.39 -8.90
N ILE A 102 6.47 6.19 -7.59
CA ILE A 102 5.37 6.49 -6.67
C ILE A 102 5.89 7.31 -5.48
N GLY A 103 5.01 7.99 -4.76
CA GLY A 103 5.30 8.65 -3.48
C GLY A 103 6.09 9.96 -3.57
N CYS A 104 6.27 10.58 -4.75
CA CYS A 104 7.19 11.71 -4.90
C CYS A 104 6.69 13.03 -4.30
N GLU A 105 5.39 13.31 -4.34
CA GLU A 105 4.82 14.59 -3.86
C GLU A 105 4.14 14.49 -2.49
N PHE A 106 4.28 13.33 -1.84
CA PHE A 106 3.51 12.99 -0.68
C PHE A 106 4.20 13.39 0.63
N ILE A 107 4.34 14.70 0.84
CA ILE A 107 4.93 15.26 2.06
C ILE A 107 3.83 15.34 3.13
N GLY A 108 3.89 14.46 4.13
CA GLY A 108 3.00 14.50 5.30
C GLY A 108 1.80 13.54 5.26
N GLY A 109 1.57 12.86 4.14
CA GLY A 109 0.50 11.86 4.00
C GLY A 109 -0.80 12.36 3.35
N TYR A 110 -1.78 11.47 3.22
CA TYR A 110 -3.16 11.78 2.83
C TYR A 110 -4.09 11.45 4.00
N PRO A 111 -4.85 12.44 4.50
CA PRO A 111 -5.80 12.20 5.57
C PRO A 111 -6.95 11.33 5.02
N LEU A 112 -7.17 10.20 5.66
CA LEU A 112 -8.23 9.25 5.37
C LEU A 112 -9.11 9.17 6.61
N GLY A 113 -10.23 9.88 6.58
CA GLY A 113 -11.13 9.97 7.72
C GLY A 113 -11.75 8.62 8.10
N SER A 114 -12.37 8.58 9.28
CA SER A 114 -13.26 7.48 9.67
C SER A 114 -14.35 7.24 8.61
N GLN A 115 -14.55 5.97 8.23
CA GLN A 115 -15.51 5.54 7.19
C GLN A 115 -15.27 6.17 5.80
N ASP A 116 -14.06 6.68 5.53
CA ASP A 116 -13.69 7.28 4.25
C ASP A 116 -12.90 6.30 3.37
N SER A 117 -12.67 6.69 2.11
CA SER A 117 -11.88 5.90 1.17
C SER A 117 -10.98 6.78 0.30
N ILE A 118 -9.84 6.21 -0.07
CA ILE A 118 -8.93 6.79 -1.05
C ILE A 118 -8.81 5.87 -2.24
N MET A 119 -8.89 6.44 -3.44
CA MET A 119 -8.84 5.70 -4.69
C MET A 119 -7.60 6.07 -5.50
N ILE A 120 -6.78 5.08 -5.81
CA ILE A 120 -5.63 5.19 -6.69
C ILE A 120 -6.04 4.59 -8.04
N LYS A 121 -6.03 5.42 -9.09
CA LYS A 121 -6.27 5.00 -10.48
C LYS A 121 -5.03 5.26 -11.31
N ILE A 122 -4.67 4.29 -12.15
CA ILE A 122 -3.58 4.45 -13.10
C ILE A 122 -3.86 3.67 -14.40
N PRO A 123 -3.87 4.34 -15.56
CA PRO A 123 -3.97 3.67 -16.85
C PRO A 123 -2.68 2.88 -17.17
N TRP A 124 -2.81 1.77 -17.90
CA TRP A 124 -1.68 0.99 -18.43
C TRP A 124 -0.79 1.86 -19.32
N ILE A 125 -1.42 2.60 -20.23
CA ILE A 125 -0.81 3.60 -21.12
C ILE A 125 -1.54 4.91 -20.85
N PRO A 126 -0.92 5.87 -20.14
CA PRO A 126 -1.54 7.16 -19.87
C PRO A 126 -1.65 8.01 -21.14
N LYS A 127 -2.77 8.75 -21.28
CA LYS A 127 -2.87 9.80 -22.31
C LYS A 127 -2.23 11.09 -21.82
N SER A 128 -1.71 11.88 -22.75
CA SER A 128 -1.12 13.19 -22.43
C SER A 128 -2.16 14.09 -21.74
N GLY A 129 -1.82 14.60 -20.55
CA GLY A 129 -2.71 15.47 -19.76
C GLY A 129 -3.53 14.77 -18.67
N GLU A 130 -3.49 13.43 -18.56
CA GLU A 130 -4.25 12.67 -17.53
C GLU A 130 -3.62 12.71 -16.13
N LEU A 131 -2.50 13.42 -15.94
CA LEU A 131 -1.86 13.57 -14.62
C LEU A 131 -2.77 14.21 -13.58
N GLU A 132 -3.80 14.96 -13.98
CA GLU A 132 -4.77 15.55 -13.05
C GLU A 132 -5.74 14.50 -12.45
N GLU A 133 -6.00 13.39 -13.17
CA GLU A 133 -6.87 12.30 -12.70
C GLU A 133 -6.09 11.18 -12.00
N VAL A 134 -4.77 11.09 -12.25
CA VAL A 134 -3.90 10.16 -11.56
C VAL A 134 -3.59 10.71 -10.17
N HIS A 135 -4.03 9.97 -9.14
CA HIS A 135 -3.94 10.40 -7.75
C HIS A 135 -2.50 10.83 -7.39
N ARG A 136 -2.34 11.97 -6.68
CA ARG A 136 -1.06 12.59 -6.25
C ARG A 136 -0.03 11.68 -5.56
N ILE A 137 -0.44 10.46 -5.23
CA ILE A 137 0.44 9.41 -4.70
C ILE A 137 1.34 8.84 -5.81
N LEU A 138 0.90 8.91 -7.07
CA LEU A 138 1.62 8.43 -8.24
C LEU A 138 2.26 9.64 -8.94
N CYS A 139 3.56 9.58 -9.16
CA CYS A 139 4.34 10.74 -9.64
C CYS A 139 5.17 10.44 -10.89
N GLY A 140 5.36 9.17 -11.22
CA GLY A 140 5.98 8.76 -12.48
C GLY A 140 5.05 7.79 -13.18
N LEU A 141 4.41 8.22 -14.27
CA LEU A 141 3.67 7.32 -15.14
C LEU A 141 4.60 6.70 -16.18
N ASN A 142 4.25 5.53 -16.68
CA ASN A 142 5.00 4.89 -17.75
C ASN A 142 4.31 5.10 -19.10
N TYR A 143 4.63 6.22 -19.76
CA TYR A 143 4.09 6.58 -21.07
C TYR A 143 4.60 5.70 -22.22
N GLU A 144 5.68 4.96 -21.99
CA GLU A 144 6.35 4.12 -22.99
C GLU A 144 5.90 2.66 -22.92
N ASN A 145 4.91 2.33 -22.08
CA ASN A 145 4.34 0.98 -22.08
C ASN A 145 3.77 0.64 -23.47
N PRO A 146 4.09 -0.54 -24.03
CA PRO A 146 3.45 -1.00 -25.25
C PRO A 146 1.99 -1.39 -24.98
N SER A 147 1.15 -1.37 -26.02
CA SER A 147 -0.14 -2.06 -25.98
C SER A 147 0.08 -3.52 -25.59
N LEU A 148 -0.82 -4.06 -24.77
CA LEU A 148 -0.81 -5.49 -24.48
C LEU A 148 -1.33 -6.22 -25.71
N GLU A 149 -0.58 -7.21 -26.19
CA GLU A 149 -1.00 -8.07 -27.30
C GLU A 149 -2.17 -8.98 -26.90
N ILE A 150 -2.80 -9.63 -27.89
CA ILE A 150 -3.86 -10.62 -27.64
C ILE A 150 -3.29 -11.76 -26.78
N GLY A 151 -3.91 -12.01 -25.63
CA GLY A 151 -3.34 -12.95 -24.67
C GLY A 151 -4.08 -13.04 -23.35
N SER A 152 -3.53 -13.87 -22.46
CA SER A 152 -3.98 -14.02 -21.07
C SER A 152 -2.96 -13.38 -20.15
N TYR A 153 -3.44 -12.64 -19.16
CA TYR A 153 -2.60 -11.86 -18.26
C TYR A 153 -3.08 -12.00 -16.83
N ARG A 154 -2.18 -11.66 -15.90
CA ARG A 154 -2.52 -11.48 -14.49
C ARG A 154 -1.87 -10.21 -13.94
N THR A 155 -2.52 -9.66 -12.93
CA THR A 155 -1.93 -8.68 -12.01
C THR A 155 -2.30 -9.06 -10.60
N TYR A 156 -1.59 -8.55 -9.61
CA TYR A 156 -1.92 -8.79 -8.22
C TYR A 156 -1.59 -7.61 -7.32
N LEU A 157 -2.24 -7.62 -6.16
CA LEU A 157 -1.93 -6.79 -5.01
C LEU A 157 -1.13 -7.64 -4.03
N ASN A 158 0.14 -7.31 -3.87
CA ASN A 158 0.97 -7.77 -2.76
C ASN A 158 1.82 -6.59 -2.34
N ALA A 159 1.42 -5.93 -1.25
CA ALA A 159 2.07 -4.71 -0.82
C ALA A 159 1.89 -4.44 0.67
N LYS A 160 2.84 -3.68 1.20
CA LYS A 160 2.75 -3.10 2.53
C LYS A 160 2.33 -1.65 2.40
N PHE A 161 1.33 -1.24 3.17
CA PHE A 161 0.83 0.12 3.22
C PHE A 161 1.23 0.72 4.57
N PHE A 162 1.71 1.95 4.53
CA PHE A 162 2.15 2.71 5.68
C PHE A 162 1.07 3.72 6.06
N PHE A 163 0.76 3.78 7.34
CA PHE A 163 -0.20 4.72 7.92
C PHE A 163 0.39 5.37 9.17
N ASN A 164 -0.08 6.56 9.49
CA ASN A 164 0.19 7.22 10.77
C ASN A 164 -1.13 7.48 11.50
N ILE A 165 -1.18 7.14 12.78
CA ILE A 165 -2.32 7.44 13.67
C ILE A 165 -1.77 8.12 14.91
N GLU A 166 -2.20 9.35 15.14
CA GLU A 166 -1.78 10.15 16.30
C GLU A 166 -0.26 10.25 16.51
N GLY A 167 0.52 10.20 15.43
CA GLY A 167 1.98 10.28 15.47
C GLY A 167 2.70 8.92 15.46
N GLU A 168 1.99 7.81 15.65
CA GLU A 168 2.53 6.45 15.60
C GLU A 168 2.42 5.86 14.18
N GLU A 169 3.47 5.20 13.71
CA GLU A 169 3.51 4.55 12.38
C GLU A 169 3.01 3.11 12.45
N TYR A 170 2.19 2.73 11.46
CA TYR A 170 1.63 1.41 11.33
C TYR A 170 1.83 0.87 9.92
N ILE A 171 2.16 -0.43 9.84
CA ILE A 171 2.39 -1.14 8.59
C ILE A 171 1.29 -2.18 8.44
N ILE A 172 0.54 -2.09 7.35
CA ILE A 172 -0.53 -3.04 7.02
C ILE A 172 -0.16 -3.78 5.75
N ASN A 173 -0.11 -5.11 5.84
CA ASN A 173 0.02 -5.96 4.67
C ASN A 173 -1.38 -6.11 4.05
N ALA A 174 -1.56 -5.65 2.81
CA ALA A 174 -2.82 -5.90 2.12
C ALA A 174 -2.98 -7.39 1.86
N PRO A 175 -4.20 -7.94 1.98
CA PRO A 175 -4.48 -9.31 1.58
C PRO A 175 -4.10 -9.53 0.12
N GLU A 176 -3.44 -10.65 -0.17
CA GLU A 176 -3.10 -11.00 -1.55
C GLU A 176 -4.37 -11.07 -2.41
N LYS A 177 -4.36 -10.34 -3.52
CA LYS A 177 -5.47 -10.34 -4.48
C LYS A 177 -4.92 -10.48 -5.89
N THR A 178 -5.38 -11.49 -6.62
CA THR A 178 -5.03 -11.69 -8.03
C THR A 178 -6.21 -11.37 -8.93
N ILE A 179 -5.94 -10.70 -10.05
CA ILE A 179 -6.88 -10.53 -11.16
C ILE A 179 -6.28 -11.18 -12.38
N ASN A 180 -6.99 -12.15 -12.94
CA ASN A 180 -6.71 -12.69 -14.26
C ASN A 180 -7.57 -11.95 -15.28
N PHE A 181 -6.98 -11.54 -16.40
CA PHE A 181 -7.67 -10.82 -17.46
C PHE A 181 -7.17 -11.25 -18.85
N SER A 182 -7.88 -10.83 -19.89
CA SER A 182 -7.55 -11.19 -21.27
C SER A 182 -7.70 -10.00 -22.21
N ILE A 183 -6.87 -10.00 -23.25
CA ILE A 183 -6.98 -9.12 -24.42
C ILE A 183 -7.47 -9.99 -25.58
N LYS A 184 -8.48 -9.52 -26.31
CA LYS A 184 -9.16 -10.24 -27.40
C LYS A 184 -9.08 -9.52 -28.73
#